data_AF-A0A658NJ15-F1
#
_entry.id   AF-A0A658NJ15-F1
#
_cell.length_a   1.000
_cell.length_b   1.000
_cell.length_c   1.000
_cell.angle_alpha   90.00
_cell.angle_beta   90.00
_cell.angle_gamma   90.00
#
_symmetry.space_group_name_H-M   'P 1'
#
loop_
_entity.id
_entity.type
_entity.pdbx_description
1 polymer ?
#
loop_
_entity_poly.entity_id
_entity_poly.type
_entity_poly.pdbx_seq_one_letter_code
_entity_poly.pdbx_strand_id
1 'polypeptide(L)' 'MLAVRRDGRTARGGDGQVTLGHTAVKRDANKIRRLCDGKVLCGFAGSAADAFSLLERFEGKLEQFKGNLRRAAIELAK' A
#
# COMPACT_ATOMS: atom_id res chain seq x y z
N MET A 1 8.05 -6.34 2.17
CA MET A 1 7.36 -5.35 3.03
C MET A 1 6.95 -6.02 4.33
N LEU A 2 6.99 -5.28 5.43
CA LEU A 2 6.62 -5.73 6.77
C LEU A 2 5.70 -4.70 7.41
N ALA A 3 4.70 -5.16 8.17
CA ALA A 3 3.89 -4.30 9.03
C ALA A 3 3.87 -4.89 10.44
N VAL A 4 3.99 -4.04 11.44
CA VAL A 4 4.00 -4.42 12.87
C VAL A 4 3.02 -3.52 13.60
N ARG A 5 2.23 -4.12 14.49
CA ARG A 5 1.42 -3.40 15.46
C ARG A 5 1.79 -3.87 16.86
N ARG A 6 2.19 -2.93 17.72
CA ARG A 6 2.62 -3.19 19.09
C ARG A 6 2.26 -2.00 19.97
N ASP A 7 1.72 -2.26 21.16
CA ASP A 7 1.41 -1.24 22.18
C ASP A 7 0.59 -0.06 21.63
N GLY A 8 -0.46 -0.36 20.85
CA GLY A 8 -1.32 0.65 20.22
C GLY A 8 -0.68 1.42 19.06
N ARG A 9 0.60 1.18 18.74
CA ARG A 9 1.32 1.83 17.64
C ARG A 9 1.44 0.89 16.45
N THR A 10 1.39 1.47 15.24
CA THR A 10 1.52 0.73 13.99
C THR A 10 2.67 1.29 13.18
N ALA A 11 3.54 0.40 12.69
CA ALA A 11 4.65 0.72 11.80
C ALA A 11 4.58 -0.14 10.53
N ARG A 12 4.97 0.43 9.40
CA ARG A 12 5.10 -0.27 8.12
C ARG A 12 6.45 0.04 7.52
N GLY A 13 7.12 -0.98 7.00
CA GLY A 13 8.46 -0.89 6.42
C GLY A 13 8.56 -1.66 5.09
N GLY A 14 9.39 -1.16 4.20
CA GLY A 14 9.70 -1.75 2.91
C GLY A 14 11.03 -1.22 2.43
N ASP A 15 11.74 -2.03 1.65
CA ASP A 15 12.97 -1.60 0.99
C ASP A 15 12.65 -0.77 -0.27
N GLY A 16 13.61 0.05 -0.69
CA GLY A 16 13.48 0.88 -1.89
C GLY A 16 13.99 0.23 -3.18
N GLN A 17 14.38 -1.05 -3.16
CA GLN A 17 14.93 -1.70 -4.34
C GLN A 17 13.83 -1.97 -5.37
N VAL A 18 14.04 -1.54 -6.60
CA VAL A 18 13.26 -1.95 -7.76
C VAL A 18 14.17 -2.78 -8.64
N THR A 19 13.70 -3.96 -9.02
CA THR A 19 14.45 -4.91 -9.87
C THR A 19 13.72 -5.04 -11.21
N LEU A 20 14.47 -4.98 -12.32
CA LEU A 20 14.00 -5.28 -13.67
C LEU A 20 14.77 -6.50 -14.20
N GLY A 21 14.09 -7.62 -14.41
CA GLY A 21 14.75 -8.90 -14.68
C GLY A 21 15.61 -9.33 -13.49
N HIS A 22 16.94 -9.34 -13.68
CA HIS A 22 17.91 -9.66 -12.63
C HIS A 22 18.69 -8.44 -12.11
N THR A 23 18.40 -7.23 -12.61
CA THR A 23 19.18 -6.02 -12.31
C THR A 23 18.41 -5.09 -11.39
N ALA A 24 19.04 -4.63 -10.30
CA ALA A 24 18.50 -3.57 -9.46
C ALA A 24 18.63 -2.21 -10.17
N VAL A 25 17.49 -1.59 -10.50
CA VAL A 25 17.42 -0.35 -11.30
C VAL A 25 17.16 0.91 -10.47
N LYS A 26 16.65 0.76 -9.23
CA LYS A 26 16.40 1.86 -8.29
C LYS A 26 16.56 1.37 -6.85
N ARG A 27 17.01 2.22 -5.92
CA ARG A 27 17.28 1.84 -4.52
C ARG A 27 16.47 2.64 -3.48
N ASP A 28 15.85 3.74 -3.89
CA ASP A 28 15.19 4.74 -3.06
C ASP A 28 13.67 4.82 -3.33
N ALA A 29 13.07 3.77 -3.90
CA ALA A 29 11.64 3.77 -4.16
C ALA A 29 10.82 3.75 -2.85
N ASN A 30 9.91 4.71 -2.68
CA ASN A 30 8.95 4.64 -1.60
C ASN A 30 7.72 3.84 -2.04
N LYS A 31 7.62 2.60 -1.56
CA LYS A 31 6.50 1.68 -1.85
C LYS A 31 5.35 1.78 -0.84
N ILE A 32 5.45 2.68 0.15
CA ILE A 32 4.46 2.89 1.21
C ILE A 32 3.75 4.23 0.97
N ARG A 33 2.43 4.20 0.93
CA ARG A 33 1.58 5.38 0.77
C ARG A 33 0.62 5.53 1.93
N ARG A 34 0.30 6.77 2.24
CA ARG A 34 -0.72 7.17 3.20
C ARG A 34 -2.01 7.45 2.43
N LEU A 35 -3.12 6.87 2.87
CA LEU A 35 -4.46 7.05 2.30
C LEU A 35 -5.42 7.52 3.39
N CYS A 36 -6.63 7.96 3.00
CA CYS A 36 -7.70 8.36 3.92
C CYS A 36 -7.21 9.38 4.96
N ASP A 37 -6.72 10.53 4.47
CA ASP A 37 -6.16 11.62 5.28
C ASP A 37 -5.03 11.16 6.23
N GLY A 38 -4.23 10.20 5.79
CA GLY A 38 -3.11 9.67 6.55
C GLY A 38 -3.46 8.65 7.63
N LYS A 39 -4.74 8.27 7.76
CA LYS A 39 -5.21 7.27 8.74
C LYS A 39 -4.87 5.84 8.32
N VAL A 40 -4.59 5.59 7.04
CA VAL A 40 -4.32 4.25 6.50
C VAL A 40 -2.92 4.21 5.87
N LEU A 41 -2.13 3.20 6.24
CA LEU A 41 -0.84 2.88 5.62
C LEU A 41 -0.99 1.73 4.63
N CYS A 42 -0.87 2.01 3.35
CA CYS A 42 -0.92 1.03 2.26
C CYS A 42 0.46 0.85 1.63
N GLY A 43 0.71 -0.29 1.01
CA GLY A 43 1.94 -0.53 0.25
C GLY A 43 1.80 -1.75 -0.64
N PHE A 44 2.45 -1.70 -1.81
CA PHE A 44 2.29 -2.70 -2.86
C PHE A 44 3.62 -3.32 -3.27
N ALA A 45 3.66 -4.66 -3.33
CA ALA A 45 4.83 -5.42 -3.75
C ALA A 45 4.58 -5.94 -5.17
N GLY A 46 5.04 -5.19 -6.17
CA GLY A 46 4.84 -5.52 -7.58
C GLY A 46 5.33 -4.38 -8.48
N SER A 47 4.90 -4.39 -9.74
CA SER A 47 5.23 -3.31 -10.68
C SER A 47 4.65 -1.98 -10.21
N ALA A 48 5.29 -0.87 -10.58
CA ALA A 48 4.77 0.45 -10.24
C ALA A 48 3.40 0.72 -10.88
N ALA A 49 3.17 0.23 -12.11
CA ALA A 49 1.91 0.41 -12.82
C ALA A 49 0.74 -0.27 -12.09
N ASP A 50 0.91 -1.54 -11.72
CA ASP A 50 -0.12 -2.28 -10.97
C ASP A 50 -0.37 -1.66 -9.59
N ALA A 51 0.70 -1.15 -8.96
CA ALA A 51 0.60 -0.46 -7.68
C ALA A 51 -0.31 0.77 -7.75
N PHE A 52 -0.14 1.62 -8.78
CA PHE A 52 -0.95 2.82 -8.95
C PHE A 52 -2.42 2.48 -9.16
N SER A 53 -2.72 1.56 -10.08
CA SER A 53 -4.10 1.16 -10.37
C SER A 53 -4.81 0.53 -9.16
N LEU A 54 -4.13 -0.31 -8.39
CA LEU A 54 -4.71 -0.92 -7.19
C LEU A 54 -4.91 0.09 -6.06
N LEU A 55 -3.99 1.05 -5.90
CA LEU A 55 -4.13 2.12 -4.91
C LEU A 55 -5.34 2.99 -5.21
N GLU A 56 -5.53 3.42 -6.45
CA GLU A 56 -6.66 4.25 -6.87
C GLU A 56 -8.00 3.52 -6.63
N ARG A 57 -8.09 2.25 -7.03
CA ARG A 57 -9.26 1.42 -6.74
C ARG A 57 -9.53 1.28 -5.25
N PHE A 58 -8.48 1.04 -4.46
CA PHE A 58 -8.61 0.87 -3.02
C PHE A 58 -9.03 2.16 -2.31
N GLU A 59 -8.51 3.30 -2.73
CA GLU A 59 -8.87 4.62 -2.21
C GLU A 59 -10.35 4.93 -2.50
N GLY A 60 -10.82 4.67 -3.72
CA GLY A 60 -12.25 4.78 -4.05
C GLY A 60 -13.15 3.87 -3.18
N LYS A 61 -12.72 2.63 -2.91
CA LYS A 61 -13.45 1.74 -1.98
C LYS A 61 -13.43 2.26 -0.54
N LEU A 62 -12.32 2.82 -0.08
CA LEU A 62 -12.22 3.42 1.25
C LEU A 62 -13.18 4.60 1.39
N GLU A 63 -13.26 5.48 0.40
CA GLU A 63 -14.23 6.58 0.37
C GLU A 63 -15.67 6.07 0.36
N GLN A 64 -16.00 5.13 -0.53
CA GLN A 64 -17.32 4.52 -0.65
C GLN A 64 -17.84 3.96 0.69
N PHE A 65 -16.94 3.35 1.48
CA PHE A 65 -17.28 2.76 2.77
C PHE A 65 -16.89 3.63 3.96
N LYS A 66 -16.75 4.94 3.77
CA LYS A 66 -16.51 5.94 4.83
C LYS A 66 -15.32 5.58 5.74
N GLY A 67 -14.22 5.13 5.13
CA GLY A 67 -12.99 4.74 5.82
C GLY A 67 -13.03 3.36 6.49
N ASN A 68 -14.07 2.54 6.27
CA ASN A 68 -14.11 1.17 6.79
C ASN A 68 -13.09 0.28 6.06
N LEU A 69 -11.89 0.18 6.63
CA LEU A 69 -10.74 -0.52 6.06
C LEU A 69 -11.03 -1.98 5.70
N ARG A 70 -11.70 -2.71 6.60
CA ARG A 70 -12.00 -4.15 6.39
C ARG A 70 -12.95 -4.34 5.22
N ARG A 71 -14.01 -3.53 5.15
CA ARG A 71 -15.00 -3.61 4.07
C ARG A 71 -14.39 -3.20 2.72
N ALA A 72 -13.64 -2.11 2.70
CA ALA A 72 -12.95 -1.66 1.49
C ALA A 72 -11.97 -2.72 0.94
N ALA A 73 -11.23 -3.40 1.81
CA ALA A 73 -10.29 -4.45 1.39
C ALA A 73 -11.02 -5.68 0.81
N ILE A 74 -12.12 -6.10 1.44
CA ILE A 74 -12.94 -7.22 0.94
C ILE A 74 -13.53 -6.87 -0.44
N GLU A 75 -14.06 -5.67 -0.61
CA GLU A 75 -14.70 -5.22 -1.86
C GLU A 75 -13.72 -4.86 -2.98
N LEU A 76 -12.43 -4.69 -2.66
CA LEU A 76 -11.37 -4.59 -3.66
C LEU A 76 -10.99 -5.97 -4.20
N ALA A 77 -11.06 -7.01 -3.36
CA ALA A 77 -10.67 -8.38 -3.69
C ALA A 77 -11.78 -9.19 -4.38
N LYS A 78 -13.02 -8.70 -4.36
CA LYS A 78 -14.13 -9.21 -5.17
C LYS A 78 -14.04 -8.68 -6.59
#